data_AF-A0A0L8LG03-F1
#
_entry.id   AF-A0A0L8LG03-F1
#
_cell.length_a   1.000
_cell.length_b   1.000
_cell.length_c   1.000
_cell.angle_alpha   90.00
_cell.angle_beta   90.00
_cell.angle_gamma   90.00
#
_symmetry.space_group_name_H-M   'P 1'
#
loop_
_entity.id
_entity.type
_entity.pdbx_description
1 polymer ?
#
loop_
_entity_poly.entity_id
_entity_poly.type
_entity_poly.pdbx_seq_one_letter_code
_entity_poly.pdbx_strand_id
1 'polypeptide(L)'
;MHTTGDGLIPVQAESAYRRAVSAAGAAPLLRQAFVENAGHCTFSAGEGVAALHALETRIATRHWRGADPANLNARAAEADPSGAARYATYRPAQYPRPYDLAHPADRHRP
;
A
#
# COMPACT_ATOMS: atom_id res chain seq x y z
N MET A 1 2.47 -1.49 -2.31
CA MET A 1 1.98 -2.74 -1.69
C MET A 1 2.99 -3.15 -0.64
N HIS A 2 2.57 -3.71 0.49
CA HIS A 2 3.48 -4.06 1.59
C HIS A 2 2.94 -5.26 2.37
N THR A 3 3.80 -6.16 2.81
CA THR A 3 3.43 -7.22 3.76
C THR A 3 3.30 -6.65 5.17
N THR A 4 2.31 -7.10 5.95
CA THR A 4 2.11 -6.60 7.32
C THR A 4 3.15 -7.13 8.29
N GLY A 5 3.73 -8.31 8.02
CA GLY A 5 4.80 -8.95 8.79
C GLY A 5 6.19 -8.80 8.17
N ASP A 6 6.47 -7.67 7.53
CA ASP A 6 7.81 -7.37 6.99
C ASP A 6 8.80 -7.05 8.11
N GLY A 7 9.84 -7.88 8.24
CA GLY A 7 10.91 -7.70 9.23
C GLY A 7 12.11 -6.86 8.73
N LEU A 8 12.19 -6.57 7.42
CA LEU A 8 13.28 -5.79 6.83
C LEU A 8 12.93 -4.30 6.81
N ILE A 9 11.76 -3.98 6.26
CA ILE A 9 11.21 -2.61 6.24
C ILE A 9 9.93 -2.62 7.05
N PRO A 10 9.84 -1.91 8.19
CA PRO A 10 8.63 -1.93 9.00
C PRO A 10 7.48 -1.30 8.22
N VAL A 11 6.33 -1.98 8.19
CA VAL A 11 5.11 -1.53 7.49
C VAL A 11 4.67 -0.11 7.89
N GLN A 12 5.07 0.37 9.08
CA GLN A 12 4.86 1.72 9.56
C GLN A 12 5.53 2.80 8.69
N ALA A 13 6.54 2.45 7.88
CA ALA A 13 7.13 3.37 6.87
C ALA A 13 6.07 3.87 5.89
N GLU A 14 5.06 3.05 5.58
CA GLU A 14 3.92 3.43 4.74
C GLU A 14 3.09 4.56 5.37
N SER A 15 3.03 4.66 6.70
CA SER A 15 2.38 5.80 7.37
C SER A 15 3.16 7.11 7.16
N ALA A 16 4.50 7.07 7.14
CA ALA A 16 5.32 8.24 6.80
C ALA A 16 5.18 8.63 5.32
N TYR A 17 5.21 7.66 4.42
CA TYR A 17 5.02 7.93 2.99
C TYR A 17 3.66 8.56 2.68
N ARG A 18 2.58 8.03 3.27
CA ARG A 18 1.25 8.63 3.15
C ARG A 18 1.21 10.07 3.66
N ARG A 19 1.90 10.39 4.77
CA ARG A 19 2.01 11.78 5.26
C ARG A 19 2.73 12.66 4.24
N ALA A 20 3.86 12.23 3.71
CA ALA A 20 4.64 12.98 2.72
C ALA A 20 3.82 13.29 1.46
N VAL A 21 3.17 12.29 0.88
CA VAL A 21 2.30 12.47 -0.29
C VAL A 21 1.14 13.41 0.00
N SER A 22 0.55 13.32 1.20
CA SER A 22 -0.55 14.20 1.60
C SER A 22 -0.09 15.66 1.77
N ALA A 23 1.07 15.87 2.41
CA ALA A 23 1.66 17.19 2.59
C ALA A 23 2.04 17.85 1.26
N ALA A 24 2.42 17.05 0.25
CA ALA A 24 2.68 17.51 -1.11
C ALA A 24 1.41 17.77 -1.94
N GLY A 25 0.20 17.62 -1.38
CA GLY A 25 -1.05 17.78 -2.13
C GLY A 25 -1.34 16.65 -3.13
N ALA A 26 -0.58 15.55 -3.08
CA ALA A 26 -0.63 14.45 -4.04
C ALA A 26 -1.44 13.23 -3.55
N ALA A 27 -2.22 13.36 -2.48
CA ALA A 27 -3.01 12.26 -1.90
C ALA A 27 -3.89 11.49 -2.92
N PRO A 28 -4.50 12.12 -3.95
CA PRO A 28 -5.25 11.39 -4.97
C PRO A 28 -4.40 10.43 -5.83
N LEU A 29 -3.07 10.57 -5.81
CA LEU A 29 -2.13 9.73 -6.56
C LEU A 29 -1.69 8.48 -5.80
N LEU A 30 -2.03 8.35 -4.51
CA LEU A 30 -1.57 7.22 -3.69
C LEU A 30 -2.72 6.26 -3.34
N ARG A 31 -2.47 4.97 -3.53
CA ARG A 31 -3.15 3.87 -2.85
C ARG A 31 -2.12 2.92 -2.26
N GLN A 32 -2.38 2.50 -1.03
CA GLN A 32 -1.57 1.53 -0.30
C GLN A 32 -2.42 0.28 -0.10
N ALA A 33 -1.89 -0.87 -0.52
CA ALA A 33 -2.50 -2.17 -0.35
C ALA A 33 -1.59 -3.02 0.52
N PHE A 34 -2.18 -3.75 1.47
CA PHE A 34 -1.44 -4.51 2.47
C PHE A 34 -1.79 -5.99 2.34
N VAL A 35 -0.76 -6.83 2.30
CA VAL A 35 -0.89 -8.28 2.24
C VAL A 35 -0.62 -8.82 3.65
N GLU A 36 -1.57 -9.58 4.19
CA GLU A 36 -1.41 -10.27 5.47
C GLU A 36 -0.50 -11.49 5.29
N ASN A 37 0.81 -11.26 5.37
CA ASN A 37 1.83 -12.29 5.32
C ASN A 37 3.11 -11.85 6.04
N ALA A 38 3.95 -12.82 6.41
CA ALA A 38 5.27 -12.58 6.98
C ALA A 38 6.36 -12.53 5.89
N GLY A 39 7.39 -11.71 6.11
CA GLY A 39 8.56 -11.58 5.23
C GLY A 39 8.53 -10.37 4.30
N HIS A 40 9.68 -10.01 3.75
CA HIS A 40 9.83 -8.87 2.84
C HIS A 40 9.38 -9.26 1.42
N CYS A 41 8.41 -8.52 0.87
CA CYS A 41 7.89 -8.72 -0.48
C CYS A 41 7.38 -10.14 -0.79
N THR A 42 6.94 -10.90 0.22
CA THR A 42 6.43 -12.28 0.09
C THR A 42 4.99 -12.33 -0.43
N PHE A 43 4.75 -11.64 -1.53
CA PHE A 43 3.48 -11.61 -2.25
C PHE A 43 3.32 -12.87 -3.11
N SER A 44 2.09 -13.31 -3.34
CA SER A 44 1.80 -14.28 -4.40
C SER A 44 1.90 -13.62 -5.78
N ALA A 45 2.00 -14.42 -6.85
CA ALA A 45 1.94 -13.91 -8.21
C ALA A 45 0.60 -13.21 -8.49
N GLY A 46 -0.52 -13.82 -8.06
CA GLY A 46 -1.85 -13.23 -8.17
C GLY A 46 -1.99 -11.89 -7.46
N GLU A 47 -1.43 -11.75 -6.25
CA GLU A 47 -1.39 -10.46 -5.53
C GLU A 47 -0.64 -9.41 -6.37
N GLY A 48 0.56 -9.73 -6.87
CA GLY A 48 1.31 -8.82 -7.73
C GLY A 48 0.54 -8.36 -8.98
N VAL A 49 -0.11 -9.30 -9.69
CA VAL A 49 -0.91 -9.03 -10.89
C VAL A 49 -2.14 -8.16 -10.56
N ALA A 50 -2.85 -8.45 -9.46
CA ALA A 50 -4.00 -7.66 -9.03
C ALA A 50 -3.63 -6.19 -8.75
N ALA A 51 -2.50 -5.95 -8.07
CA ALA A 51 -1.99 -4.60 -7.84
C ALA A 51 -1.61 -3.88 -9.14
N LEU A 52 -0.99 -4.59 -10.09
CA LEU A 52 -0.64 -4.04 -11.40
C LEU A 52 -1.90 -3.60 -12.17
N HIS A 53 -2.90 -4.46 -12.28
CA HIS A 53 -4.15 -4.12 -12.97
C HIS A 53 -4.93 -2.99 -12.28
N ALA A 54 -4.85 -2.87 -10.96
CA ALA A 54 -5.41 -1.72 -10.24
C ALA A 54 -4.69 -0.40 -10.61
N LEU A 55 -3.36 -0.43 -10.79
CA LEU A 55 -2.57 0.71 -11.26
C LEU A 55 -2.90 1.06 -12.72
N GLU A 56 -2.97 0.08 -13.61
CA GLU A 56 -3.35 0.27 -15.01
C GLU A 56 -4.74 0.90 -15.12
N THR A 57 -5.71 0.40 -14.34
CA THR A 57 -7.06 0.99 -14.25
C THR A 57 -6.99 2.45 -13.81
N ARG A 58 -6.13 2.79 -12.83
CA ARG A 58 -5.94 4.17 -12.37
C ARG A 58 -5.34 5.06 -13.44
N ILE A 59 -4.41 4.56 -14.24
CA ILE A 59 -3.79 5.30 -15.34
C ILE A 59 -4.83 5.55 -16.43
N ALA A 60 -5.53 4.52 -16.87
CA ALA A 60 -6.53 4.59 -17.94
C ALA A 60 -7.73 5.48 -17.57
N THR A 61 -8.23 5.37 -16.34
CA THR A 61 -9.48 6.05 -15.92
C THR A 61 -9.25 7.31 -15.12
N ARG A 62 -7.99 7.62 -14.75
CA ARG A 62 -7.63 8.72 -13.83
C ARG A 62 -8.18 8.58 -12.40
N HIS A 63 -8.87 7.49 -12.09
CA HIS A 63 -9.48 7.24 -10.78
C HIS A 63 -9.05 5.88 -10.21
N TRP A 64 -8.85 5.82 -8.90
CA TRP A 64 -8.62 4.55 -8.23
C TRP A 64 -9.94 3.78 -8.21
N ARG A 65 -9.97 2.58 -8.79
CA ARG A 65 -11.15 1.71 -8.85
C ARG A 65 -10.76 0.27 -8.49
N GLY A 66 -11.52 -0.35 -7.60
CA GLY A 66 -11.26 -1.73 -7.16
C GLY A 66 -9.87 -1.93 -6.54
N ALA A 67 -9.38 -0.93 -5.80
CA ALA A 67 -8.10 -0.98 -5.09
C ALA A 67 -8.28 -1.29 -3.59
N ASP A 68 -9.51 -1.60 -3.17
CA ASP A 68 -9.80 -2.14 -1.84
C ASP A 68 -9.48 -3.65 -1.77
N PRO A 69 -9.29 -4.21 -0.56
CA PRO A 69 -8.88 -5.59 -0.38
C PRO A 69 -9.77 -6.63 -1.06
N ALA A 70 -11.09 -6.44 -1.04
CA ALA A 70 -12.02 -7.41 -1.62
C ALA A 70 -11.85 -7.50 -3.15
N ASN A 71 -11.81 -6.36 -3.84
CA ASN A 71 -11.59 -6.31 -5.28
C ASN A 71 -10.19 -6.81 -5.68
N LEU A 72 -9.16 -6.49 -4.89
CA LEU A 72 -7.81 -6.98 -5.14
C LEU A 72 -7.70 -8.50 -4.95
N ASN A 73 -8.35 -9.07 -3.92
CA ASN A 73 -8.37 -10.52 -3.71
C ASN A 73 -9.14 -11.26 -4.82
N ALA A 74 -10.26 -10.70 -5.30
CA ALA A 74 -10.99 -11.26 -6.43
C ALA A 74 -10.10 -11.34 -7.68
N ARG A 75 -9.41 -10.24 -8.03
CA ARG A 75 -8.47 -10.20 -9.16
C ARG A 75 -7.28 -11.14 -8.96
N ALA A 76 -6.78 -11.26 -7.73
CA ALA A 76 -5.67 -12.17 -7.42
C ALA A 76 -6.07 -13.63 -7.63
N ALA A 77 -7.27 -14.02 -7.19
CA ALA A 77 -7.81 -15.35 -7.38
C ALA A 77 -8.15 -15.66 -8.85
N GLU A 78 -8.57 -14.64 -9.63
CA GLU A 78 -8.74 -14.78 -11.08
C GLU A 78 -7.40 -15.00 -11.80
N ALA A 79 -6.36 -14.28 -11.40
CA ALA A 79 -5.03 -14.35 -12.02
C ALA A 79 -4.26 -15.63 -11.65
N ASP A 80 -4.41 -16.10 -10.42
CA ASP A 80 -3.81 -17.34 -9.92
C ASP A 80 -4.78 -18.04 -8.95
N PRO A 81 -5.68 -18.91 -9.46
CA PRO A 81 -6.65 -19.63 -8.63
C PRO A 81 -6.04 -20.56 -7.59
N SER A 82 -4.77 -20.95 -7.78
CA SER A 82 -4.04 -21.81 -6.84
C SER A 82 -3.24 -21.03 -5.80
N GLY A 83 -3.03 -19.74 -6.03
CA GLY A 83 -2.24 -18.85 -5.20
C GLY A 83 -3.05 -18.26 -4.05
N ALA A 84 -2.33 -17.75 -3.05
CA ALA A 84 -2.95 -17.02 -1.96
C ALA A 84 -3.40 -15.62 -2.40
N ALA A 85 -4.54 -15.18 -1.87
CA ALA A 85 -5.07 -13.83 -2.04
C ALA A 85 -5.37 -13.23 -0.65
N ARG A 86 -4.40 -12.48 -0.11
CA ARG A 86 -4.37 -12.07 1.31
C ARG A 86 -4.33 -10.56 1.48
N TYR A 87 -4.91 -9.80 0.56
CA TYR A 87 -5.12 -8.38 0.81
C TYR A 87 -6.05 -8.20 2.01
N ALA A 88 -5.66 -7.31 2.92
CA ALA A 88 -6.40 -7.03 4.15
C ALA A 88 -6.59 -5.53 4.36
N THR A 89 -7.68 -5.17 5.03
CA THR A 89 -7.85 -3.81 5.55
C THR A 89 -6.85 -3.62 6.68
N TYR A 90 -5.83 -2.82 6.44
CA TYR A 90 -4.77 -2.57 7.41
C TYR A 90 -4.41 -1.09 7.45
N ARG A 91 -4.21 -0.57 8.66
CA ARG A 91 -3.73 0.79 8.89
C ARG A 91 -2.45 0.71 9.71
N PRO A 92 -1.28 0.98 9.12
CA PRO A 92 -0.02 0.91 9.87
C PRO A 92 -0.02 1.93 11.01
N ALA A 93 0.61 1.57 12.12
CA ALA A 93 0.91 2.50 13.21
C ALA A 93 1.86 3.63 12.74
N GLN A 94 2.23 4.52 13.67
CA GLN A 94 3.19 5.58 13.39
C GLN A 94 4.58 5.00 13.06
N TYR A 95 5.26 5.63 12.10
CA TYR A 95 6.65 5.31 11.79
C TYR A 95 7.55 5.60 12.99
N PRO A 96 8.33 4.63 13.50
CA PRO A 96 9.06 4.79 14.76
C PRO A 96 10.28 5.71 14.66
N ARG A 97 10.68 6.16 13.46
CA ARG A 97 11.77 7.13 13.34
C ARG A 97 11.29 8.53 13.74
N PRO A 98 12.12 9.30 14.47
CA PRO A 98 11.74 10.63 14.95
C PRO A 98 11.61 11.68 13.83
N TYR A 99 12.20 11.41 12.66
CA TYR A 99 12.17 12.30 11.50
C TYR A 99 11.72 11.54 10.25
N ASP A 100 10.93 12.21 9.42
CA ASP A 100 10.54 11.79 8.08
C ASP A 100 10.25 13.01 7.19
N LEU A 101 10.10 12.81 5.88
CA LEU A 101 9.94 13.88 4.88
C LEU A 101 8.81 14.90 5.18
N ALA A 102 7.81 14.54 5.98
CA ALA A 102 6.71 15.43 6.35
C ALA A 102 6.31 15.26 7.82
N HIS A 103 7.30 15.04 8.69
CA HIS A 103 7.04 14.80 10.09
C HIS A 103 6.37 16.04 10.71
N PRO A 104 5.34 15.88 11.56
CA PRO A 104 4.60 17.03 12.11
C PRO A 104 5.49 18.04 12.86
N ALA A 105 6.57 17.57 13.50
CA ALA A 105 7.53 18.42 14.20
C ALA A 105 8.46 19.19 13.26
N ASP A 106 8.60 18.75 12.00
CA ASP A 106 9.51 19.34 11.01
C ASP A 106 8.81 20.40 10.14
N ARG A 107 7.50 20.61 10.36
CA ARG A 107 6.76 21.68 9.69
C ARG A 107 7.24 23.02 10.24
N HIS A 108 7.87 23.81 9.39
CA HIS A 108 8.20 25.20 9.70
C HIS A 108 6.94 25.94 10.17
N ARG A 109 6.96 26.44 11.41
CA ARG A 109 5.96 27.37 11.93
C ARG A 109 6.46 28.79 11.66
N PRO A 110 5.75 29.58 10.83
CA PRO A 110 6.07 31.00 10.65
C PRO A 110 5.80 31.80 11.93
#